data_AF-A0A961TY55-F1
#
_entry.id   AF-A0A961TY55-F1
#
_cell.length_a   1.000
_cell.length_b   1.000
_cell.length_c   1.000
_cell.angle_alpha   90.00
_cell.angle_beta   90.00
_cell.angle_gamma   90.00
#
_symmetry.space_group_name_H-M   'P 1'
#
loop_
_entity.id
_entity.type
_entity.pdbx_description
1 polymer ?
#
loop_
_entity_poly.entity_id
_entity_poly.type
_entity_poly.pdbx_seq_one_letter_code
_entity_poly.pdbx_strand_id
1 'polypeptide(L)' 'VASAHTEAQKVELYTASRLTIEPDTRTERGYLDLLAGRLGLPDALIDHVEATITSATTLQPPASPEPTSVPSVNPRW' A
#
# COMPACT_ATOMS: atom_id res chain seq x y z
N VAL A 1 -15.73 -5.78 15.04
CA VAL A 1 -14.53 -5.31 15.78
C VAL A 1 -14.30 -6.08 17.08
N ALA A 2 -15.35 -6.45 17.82
CA ALA A 2 -15.25 -7.17 19.12
C ALA A 2 -14.50 -8.53 19.12
N SER A 3 -14.09 -9.05 17.96
CA SER A 3 -13.40 -10.34 17.80
C SER A 3 -11.86 -10.22 17.76
N ALA A 4 -11.31 -9.02 17.64
CA ALA A 4 -9.87 -8.78 17.70
C ALA A 4 -9.46 -8.60 19.16
N HIS A 5 -8.91 -9.66 19.74
CA HIS A 5 -8.55 -9.74 21.16
C HIS A 5 -7.06 -9.42 21.40
N THR A 6 -6.23 -9.48 20.34
CA THR A 6 -4.80 -9.20 20.41
C THR A 6 -4.43 -8.01 19.54
N GLU A 7 -3.30 -7.37 19.86
CA GLU A 7 -2.74 -6.29 19.04
C GLU A 7 -2.49 -6.74 17.60
N ALA A 8 -1.99 -7.97 17.40
CA ALA A 8 -1.79 -8.55 16.08
C ALA A 8 -3.11 -8.66 15.29
N GLN A 9 -4.18 -9.17 15.91
CA GLN A 9 -5.49 -9.29 15.25
C GLN A 9 -6.08 -7.93 14.88
N LYS A 10 -5.85 -6.90 15.71
CA LYS A 10 -6.31 -5.54 15.40
C LYS A 10 -5.58 -4.98 14.18
N VAL A 11 -4.26 -5.14 14.14
CA VAL A 11 -3.43 -4.71 12.99
C VAL A 11 -3.81 -5.47 11.73
N GLU A 12 -4.03 -6.79 11.82
CA GLU A 12 -4.50 -7.61 10.69
C GLU A 12 -5.85 -7.11 10.14
N LEU A 13 -6.81 -6.82 11.02
CA LEU A 13 -8.13 -6.35 10.60
C LEU A 13 -8.07 -4.99 9.90
N TYR A 14 -7.24 -4.07 10.41
CA TYR A 14 -7.00 -2.77 9.78
C TYR A 14 -6.33 -2.94 8.42
N THR A 15 -5.25 -3.74 8.36
CA THR A 15 -4.49 -4.00 7.13
C THR A 15 -5.35 -4.65 6.05
N ALA A 16 -6.15 -5.66 6.41
CA ALA A 16 -7.07 -6.31 5.48
C ALA A 16 -8.11 -5.33 4.92
N SER A 17 -8.66 -4.46 5.78
CA SER A 17 -9.59 -3.41 5.36
C SER A 17 -8.91 -2.41 4.42
N ARG A 18 -7.68 -1.99 4.74
CA ARG A 18 -6.89 -1.04 3.95
C ARG A 18 -6.49 -1.57 2.58
N LEU A 19 -6.21 -2.86 2.45
CA LEU A 19 -5.94 -3.52 1.17
C LEU A 19 -7.20 -3.70 0.32
N THR A 20 -8.37 -3.71 0.95
CA THR A 20 -9.66 -3.90 0.26
C THR A 20 -10.26 -2.56 -0.20
N ILE A 21 -9.91 -1.45 0.45
CA ILE A 21 -10.47 -0.13 0.21
C ILE A 21 -9.38 0.81 -0.34
N GLU A 22 -9.66 1.46 -1.47
CA GLU A 22 -8.87 2.58 -1.98
C GLU A 22 -9.31 3.86 -1.26
N PRO A 23 -8.43 4.53 -0.50
CA PRO A 23 -8.80 5.68 0.33
C PRO A 23 -8.76 6.99 -0.47
N ASP A 24 -9.38 7.01 -1.65
CA ASP A 24 -9.34 8.14 -2.57
C ASP A 24 -10.33 9.24 -2.16
N THR A 25 -11.45 8.84 -1.56
CA THR A 25 -12.47 9.77 -1.06
C THR A 25 -12.28 10.10 0.42
N ARG A 26 -12.84 11.24 0.83
CA ARG A 26 -12.89 11.64 2.25
C ARG A 26 -13.64 10.60 3.09
N THR A 27 -14.67 9.98 2.53
CA THR A 27 -15.50 9.00 3.24
C THR A 27 -14.71 7.74 3.57
N GLU A 28 -13.93 7.22 2.63
CA GLU A 28 -13.10 6.02 2.85
C GLU A 28 -11.99 6.28 3.85
N ARG A 29 -11.31 7.44 3.78
CA ARG A 29 -10.33 7.85 4.78
C ARG A 29 -10.96 7.96 6.17
N GLY A 30 -12.10 8.63 6.27
CA GLY A 30 -12.82 8.76 7.54
C GLY A 30 -13.28 7.42 8.11
N TYR A 31 -13.63 6.44 7.27
CA TYR A 31 -13.94 5.08 7.72
C TYR A 31 -12.71 4.40 8.35
N LEU A 32 -11.53 4.51 7.71
CA LEU A 32 -10.28 3.93 8.23
C LEU A 32 -9.85 4.59 9.54
N ASP A 33 -9.98 5.91 9.66
CA ASP A 33 -9.70 6.64 10.91
C ASP A 33 -10.60 6.17 12.06
N LEU A 34 -11.89 6.00 11.78
CA LEU A 34 -12.86 5.52 12.76
C LEU A 34 -12.58 4.05 13.14
N LEU A 35 -12.20 3.22 12.17
CA LEU A 35 -11.82 1.83 12.41
C LEU A 35 -10.57 1.74 13.31
N ALA A 36 -9.54 2.53 13.01
CA ALA A 36 -8.31 2.58 13.79
C ALA A 36 -8.59 3.02 15.24
N GLY A 37 -9.40 4.06 15.43
CA GLY A 37 -9.84 4.50 16.75
C GLY A 37 -10.64 3.42 17.51
N ARG A 38 -11.49 2.66 16.82
CA ARG A 38 -12.26 1.56 17.44
C ARG A 38 -11.40 0.34 17.80
N LEU A 39 -10.32 0.10 17.07
CA LEU A 39 -9.35 -0.94 17.37
C LEU A 39 -8.38 -0.51 18.48
N GLY A 40 -8.26 0.81 18.72
CA GLY A 40 -7.32 1.37 19.68
C GLY A 40 -5.87 1.23 19.22
N LEU A 41 -5.63 1.34 17.91
CA LEU A 41 -4.29 1.28 17.35
C LEU A 41 -3.52 2.57 17.66
N PRO A 42 -2.25 2.50 18.09
CA PRO A 42 -1.41 3.69 18.24
C PRO A 42 -1.11 4.35 16.90
N ASP A 43 -1.09 5.68 16.86
CA ASP A 43 -0.82 6.47 15.64
C ASP A 43 0.48 6.04 14.92
N ALA A 44 1.57 5.84 15.68
CA ALA A 44 2.85 5.41 15.12
C ALA A 44 2.79 4.03 14.44
N LEU A 45 1.91 3.13 14.91
CA LEU A 45 1.69 1.83 14.29
C LEU A 45 0.89 1.97 13.00
N ILE A 46 -0.12 2.84 12.98
CA ILE A 46 -0.90 3.15 11.79
C ILE A 46 -0.01 3.73 10.70
N ASP A 47 0.82 4.73 11.04
CA ASP A 47 1.74 5.37 10.11
C ASP A 47 2.71 4.36 9.47
N HIS A 48 3.26 3.44 10.27
CA HIS A 48 4.16 2.40 9.78
C HIS A 48 3.47 1.42 8.82
N VAL A 49 2.26 0.98 9.16
CA VAL A 49 1.46 0.08 8.32
C VAL A 49 1.11 0.77 7.01
N GLU A 50 0.64 2.01 7.05
CA GLU A 50 0.30 2.80 5.85
C GLU A 50 1.51 3.03 4.95
N ALA A 51 2.68 3.34 5.51
CA ALA A 51 3.93 3.46 4.75
C ALA A 51 4.32 2.13 4.08
N THR A 52 4.15 1.01 4.78
CA THR A 52 4.43 -0.33 4.25
C THR A 52 3.47 -0.73 3.13
N ILE A 53 2.17 -0.47 3.29
CA ILE A 53 1.16 -0.76 2.26
C ILE A 53 1.36 0.15 1.04
N THR A 54 1.61 1.44 1.27
CA THR A 54 1.87 2.40 0.19
C THR A 54 3.08 1.97 -0.62
N SER A 55 4.21 1.68 0.03
CA SER A 55 5.42 1.20 -0.67
C SER A 55 5.20 -0.10 -1.43
N ALA A 56 4.38 -1.02 -0.92
CA ALA A 56 4.03 -2.26 -1.59
C ALA A 56 3.11 -2.07 -2.81
N THR A 57 2.16 -1.14 -2.74
CA THR A 57 1.23 -0.86 -3.87
C THR A 57 1.86 0.05 -4.93
N THR A 58 2.75 0.97 -4.52
CA THR A 58 3.52 1.81 -5.44
C THR A 58 4.71 1.08 -6.05
N LEU A 59 4.71 -0.26 -6.09
CA LEU A 59 5.72 -1.04 -6.81
C LEU A 59 5.86 -0.46 -8.21
N GLN A 60 6.93 0.30 -8.35
CA GLN A 60 7.25 1.14 -9.47
C GLN A 60 7.34 0.23 -10.70
N PRO A 61 6.68 0.54 -11.83
CA PRO A 61 7.02 -0.09 -13.10
C PRO A 61 8.54 0.05 -13.23
N PRO A 62 9.30 -1.00 -13.60
CA PRO A 62 10.74 -0.85 -13.77
C PRO A 62 10.93 0.34 -14.70
N ALA A 63 11.65 1.36 -14.21
CA ALA A 63 12.11 2.45 -15.06
C ALA A 63 12.67 1.76 -16.31
N SER A 64 12.00 1.95 -17.46
CA SER A 64 12.43 1.29 -18.69
C SER A 64 13.90 1.62 -18.85
N PRO A 65 14.81 0.63 -18.84
CA PRO A 65 16.19 0.94 -19.11
C PRO A 65 16.19 1.60 -20.49
N GLU A 66 16.84 2.76 -20.58
CA GLU A 66 16.99 3.56 -21.79
C GLU A 66 17.16 2.66 -23.02
N PRO A 67 16.59 3.01 -24.19
CA PRO A 67 16.81 2.22 -25.39
C PRO A 67 18.30 2.26 -25.74
N THR A 68 19.03 1.24 -25.33
CA THR A 68 20.41 1.00 -25.76
C THR A 68 20.37 0.97 -27.28
N SER A 69 20.90 2.01 -27.91
CA SER A 69 21.06 2.09 -29.36
C SER A 69 21.92 0.90 -29.80
N VAL A 70 21.25 -0.12 -30.29
CA VAL A 70 21.90 -1.22 -30.99
C VAL A 70 22.36 -0.64 -32.34
N PRO A 71 23.67 -0.58 -32.65
CA PRO A 71 24.11 -0.09 -33.94
C PRO A 71 23.64 -1.11 -34.98
N SER A 72 22.67 -0.72 -35.80
CA SER A 72 22.16 -1.50 -36.92
C SER A 72 23.28 -1.68 -37.95
N VAL A 73 24.10 -2.73 -37.79
CA VAL A 73 25.04 -3.15 -38.83
C VAL A 73 24.22 -3.71 -39.99
N ASN A 74 24.24 -2.99 -41.09
CA ASN A 74 23.50 -3.26 -42.31
C ASN A 74 24.43 -3.99 -43.30
N PRO A 75 24.30 -5.31 -43.51
CA PRO A 75 25.14 -5.99 -44.49
C PRO A 75 24.54 -5.73 -45.87
N ARG A 76 25.25 -4.94 -46.68
CA ARG A 76 24.88 -4.65 -48.06
C ARG A 76 25.74 -5.45 -49.02
N TRP A 77 25.44 -6.73 -49.19
CA TRP A 77 25.85 -7.54 -50.35
C TRP A 77 25.17 -8.92 -50.28
#